data_AF-A0A935PWV9-F1
#
_entry.id   AF-A0A935PWV9-F1
#
_cell.length_a   1.000
_cell.length_b   1.000
_cell.length_c   1.000
_cell.angle_alpha   90.00
_cell.angle_beta   90.00
_cell.angle_gamma   90.00
#
_symmetry.space_group_name_H-M   'P 1'
#
loop_
_entity.id
_entity.type
_entity.pdbx_description
1 polymer ?
#
loop_
_entity_poly.entity_id
_entity_poly.type
_entity_poly.pdbx_seq_one_letter_code
_entity_poly.pdbx_strand_id
1 'polypeptide(L)'
;MSKRDVEILDREVCYQGFYRLERLRLRHRLFSGDMSPPIVREVIEKDVAAVLLYDPGRDEVVMIEQFRIGARDDPRGPWLCWRSSPA
;
A
#
# COMPACT_ATOMS: atom_id res chain seq x y z
N MET A 1 -19.88 -0.40 -5.89
CA MET A 1 -19.30 0.84 -6.44
C MET A 1 -18.61 0.53 -7.75
N SER A 2 -18.76 1.38 -8.78
CA SER A 2 -18.23 1.21 -10.13
C SER A 2 -17.21 2.29 -10.48
N LYS A 3 -16.52 2.18 -11.63
CA LYS A 3 -15.64 3.27 -12.14
C LYS A 3 -16.35 4.62 -12.26
N ARG A 4 -17.69 4.65 -12.35
CA ARG A 4 -18.50 5.88 -12.41
C ARG A 4 -18.69 6.55 -11.04
N ASP A 5 -18.20 5.94 -9.97
CA ASP A 5 -18.28 6.49 -8.61
C ASP A 5 -17.06 7.33 -8.23
N VAL A 6 -16.09 7.48 -9.14
CA VAL A 6 -14.91 8.33 -8.95
C VAL A 6 -14.75 9.20 -10.19
N GLU A 7 -14.51 10.49 -9.96
CA GLU A 7 -14.18 11.44 -11.00
C GLU A 7 -12.87 12.13 -10.67
N ILE A 8 -11.90 11.98 -11.57
CA ILE A 8 -10.62 12.67 -11.49
C ILE A 8 -10.80 14.02 -12.15
N LEU A 9 -10.63 15.07 -11.36
CA LEU A 9 -10.74 16.47 -11.78
C LEU A 9 -9.41 16.99 -12.33
N ASP A 10 -8.29 16.54 -11.77
CA ASP A 10 -6.94 16.90 -12.19
C ASP A 10 -5.91 15.83 -11.81
N ARG A 11 -4.81 15.78 -12.56
CA ARG A 11 -3.68 14.86 -12.35
C ARG A 11 -2.37 15.59 -12.61
N GLU A 12 -1.53 15.63 -11.59
CA GLU A 12 -0.21 16.25 -11.63
C GLU A 12 0.86 15.19 -11.32
N VAL A 13 1.93 15.11 -12.10
CA VAL A 13 3.10 14.29 -11.75
C VAL A 13 4.02 15.13 -10.86
N CYS A 14 4.04 14.83 -9.57
CA CYS A 14 4.84 15.58 -8.60
C CYS A 14 6.31 15.10 -8.56
N TYR A 15 6.55 13.84 -8.89
CA TYR A 15 7.90 13.28 -8.96
C TYR A 15 7.93 12.09 -9.92
N GLN A 16 9.01 11.96 -10.68
CA GLN A 16 9.23 10.87 -11.62
C GLN A 16 10.67 10.35 -11.52
N GLY A 17 10.85 9.29 -10.74
CA GLY A 17 12.09 8.53 -10.61
C GLY A 17 11.84 7.04 -10.83
N PHE A 18 12.38 6.18 -9.96
CA PHE A 18 12.06 4.75 -9.97
C PHE A 18 10.55 4.49 -9.78
N TYR A 19 9.93 5.26 -8.88
CA TYR A 19 8.48 5.34 -8.75
C TYR A 19 7.96 6.65 -9.35
N ARG A 20 6.69 6.61 -9.78
CA ARG A 20 5.92 7.78 -10.17
C ARG A 20 5.00 8.19 -9.02
N LEU A 21 5.13 9.44 -8.57
CA LEU A 21 4.22 10.05 -7.61
C LEU A 21 3.28 10.99 -8.36
N GLU A 22 1.98 10.70 -8.29
CA GLU A 22 0.95 11.57 -8.83
C GLU A 22 0.14 12.23 -7.71
N ARG A 23 -0.17 13.51 -7.86
CA ARG A 23 -1.22 14.16 -7.08
C ARG A 23 -2.50 14.17 -7.91
N LEU A 24 -3.54 13.55 -7.35
CA LEU A 24 -4.87 13.49 -7.94
C LEU A 24 -5.80 14.41 -7.17
N ARG A 25 -6.45 15.32 -7.89
CA ARG A 25 -7.65 16.00 -7.39
C ARG A 25 -8.87 15.24 -7.90
N LEU A 26 -9.71 14.77 -7.00
CA LEU A 26 -10.83 13.90 -7.36
C LEU A 26 -12.04 14.11 -6.46
N ARG A 27 -13.21 13.65 -6.91
CA ARG A 27 -14.40 13.45 -6.08
C ARG A 27 -14.89 12.01 -6.20
N HIS A 28 -15.54 11.50 -5.18
CA HIS A 28 -16.10 10.14 -5.21
C HIS A 28 -17.51 10.09 -4.62
N ARG A 29 -18.25 9.04 -4.95
CA ARG A 29 -19.58 8.79 -4.38
C ARG A 29 -19.45 8.42 -2.90
N LEU A 30 -20.25 9.07 -2.07
CA LEU A 30 -20.41 8.78 -0.65
C LEU A 30 -21.39 7.61 -0.47
N PHE A 31 -21.39 6.99 0.71
CA PHE A 31 -22.37 5.95 1.04
C PHE A 31 -23.82 6.47 1.02
N SER A 32 -24.04 7.77 1.24
CA SER A 32 -25.35 8.42 1.07
C SER A 32 -25.82 8.47 -0.39
N GLY A 33 -24.93 8.20 -1.35
CA GLY A 33 -25.21 8.27 -2.79
C GLY A 33 -24.79 9.59 -3.45
N ASP A 34 -24.54 10.63 -2.67
CA ASP A 34 -24.08 11.94 -3.12
C ASP A 34 -22.62 11.93 -3.56
N MET A 35 -22.21 12.94 -4.33
CA MET A 35 -20.79 13.16 -4.63
C MET A 35 -20.11 13.94 -3.51
N SER A 36 -18.89 13.52 -3.14
CA SER A 36 -18.06 14.25 -2.19
C SER A 36 -17.66 15.62 -2.76
N PRO A 37 -17.30 16.58 -1.90
CA PRO A 37 -16.45 17.70 -2.31
C PRO A 37 -15.12 17.21 -2.92
N PRO A 38 -14.44 18.04 -3.73
CA PRO A 38 -13.11 17.71 -4.23
C PRO A 38 -12.12 17.46 -3.09
N ILE A 39 -11.36 16.37 -3.20
CA ILE A 39 -10.26 16.02 -2.31
C ILE A 39 -8.96 15.86 -3.11
N VAL A 40 -7.83 15.91 -2.41
CA VAL A 40 -6.49 15.70 -2.98
C VAL A 40 -5.84 14.46 -2.39
N ARG A 41 -5.24 13.62 -3.22
CA ARG A 41 -4.49 12.43 -2.82
C ARG A 41 -3.17 12.33 -3.58
N GLU A 42 -2.11 11.99 -2.87
CA GLU A 42 -0.83 11.62 -3.47
C GLU A 42 -0.77 10.10 -3.59
N VAL A 43 -0.51 9.60 -4.80
CA VAL A 43 -0.61 8.20 -5.18
C VAL A 43 0.73 7.75 -5.76
N ILE A 44 1.22 6.62 -5.24
CA ILE A 44 2.33 5.87 -5.83
C ILE A 44 1.74 4.59 -6.40
N GLU A 45 1.85 4.42 -7.71
CA GLU A 45 1.45 3.19 -8.39
C GLU A 45 2.60 2.17 -8.36
N LYS A 46 2.30 0.95 -7.90
CA LYS A 46 3.22 -0.18 -7.88
C LYS A 46 2.45 -1.48 -8.05
N ASP A 47 2.99 -2.38 -8.87
CA ASP A 47 2.50 -3.75 -8.97
C ASP A 47 3.27 -4.65 -8.00
N VAL A 48 2.54 -5.45 -7.22
CA VAL A 48 3.13 -6.36 -6.23
C VAL A 48 2.38 -7.69 -6.25
N ALA A 49 3.12 -8.79 -6.18
CA ALA A 49 2.59 -10.11 -5.91
C ALA A 49 3.09 -10.61 -4.55
N ALA A 50 2.24 -11.32 -3.83
CA ALA A 50 2.58 -11.97 -2.57
C ALA A 50 2.10 -13.42 -2.60
N VAL A 51 2.86 -14.31 -1.97
CA VAL A 51 2.54 -15.73 -1.82
C VAL A 51 2.77 -16.11 -0.37
N LEU A 52 1.86 -16.89 0.21
CA LEU A 52 2.01 -17.48 1.53
C LEU A 52 2.15 -18.99 1.37
N LEU A 53 3.29 -19.53 1.78
CA LEU A 53 3.49 -20.97 1.84
C LEU A 53 3.08 -21.47 3.22
N TYR A 54 2.15 -22.42 3.26
CA TYR A 54 1.58 -23.00 4.47
C TYR A 54 1.62 -24.52 4.40
N ASP A 55 2.09 -25.16 5.47
CA ASP A 55 2.04 -26.61 5.65
C ASP A 55 0.91 -26.99 6.63
N PRO A 56 -0.20 -27.58 6.15
CA PRO A 56 -1.32 -27.96 7.01
C PRO A 56 -1.02 -29.12 7.96
N GLY A 57 0.01 -29.93 7.68
CA GLY A 57 0.41 -31.02 8.57
C GLY A 57 1.15 -30.54 9.81
N ARG A 58 1.76 -29.35 9.73
CA ARG A 58 2.56 -28.75 10.82
C ARG A 58 1.92 -27.52 11.44
N ASP A 59 0.89 -26.97 10.79
CA ASP A 59 0.31 -25.65 11.14
C ASP A 59 1.38 -24.55 11.14
N GLU A 60 2.24 -24.55 10.11
CA GLU A 60 3.39 -23.65 10.00
C GLU A 60 3.38 -22.89 8.66
N VAL A 61 3.95 -21.68 8.67
CA VAL A 61 4.14 -20.85 7.47
C VAL A 61 5.63 -20.60 7.22
N VAL A 62 6.00 -20.49 5.94
CA VAL A 62 7.37 -20.10 5.57
C VAL A 62 7.47 -18.58 5.52
N MET A 63 8.50 -18.04 6.16
CA MET A 63 8.83 -16.61 6.15
C MET A 63 10.24 -16.37 5.60
N ILE A 64 10.46 -15.18 5.07
CA ILE A 64 11.77 -14.71 4.65
C ILE A 64 12.24 -13.57 5.55
N GLU A 65 13.52 -13.56 5.90
CA GLU A 65 14.19 -12.41 6.51
C GLU A 65 14.83 -11.58 5.41
N GLN A 66 14.49 -10.29 5.36
CA GLN A 66 15.04 -9.40 4.34
C GLN A 66 15.32 -8.01 4.89
N PHE A 67 16.49 -7.48 4.54
CA PHE A 67 16.79 -6.08 4.76
C PHE A 67 15.84 -5.17 3.96
N ARG A 68 15.18 -4.25 4.65
CA ARG A 68 14.30 -3.23 4.08
C ARG A 68 14.72 -1.87 4.61
N ILE A 69 15.40 -1.09 3.77
CA ILE A 69 15.87 0.27 4.12
C ILE A 69 14.72 1.19 4.59
N GLY A 70 13.50 0.99 4.07
CA GLY A 70 12.32 1.73 4.51
C GLY A 70 11.90 1.47 5.96
N ALA A 71 12.44 0.43 6.59
CA ALA A 71 12.22 0.07 7.99
C ALA A 71 13.47 0.37 8.87
N ARG A 72 14.40 1.23 8.42
CA ARG A 72 15.61 1.59 9.19
C ARG A 72 15.31 2.13 10.59
N ASP A 73 14.18 2.80 10.75
CA ASP A 73 13.74 3.42 12.00
C ASP A 73 12.70 2.55 12.73
N ASP A 74 12.43 1.30 12.27
CA ASP A 74 11.59 0.34 13.00
C ASP A 74 12.34 -0.08 14.29
N PRO A 75 11.67 -0.12 15.46
CA PRO A 75 12.28 -0.54 16.72
C PRO A 75 12.94 -1.92 16.69
N ARG A 76 12.51 -2.81 15.78
CA ARG A 76 13.07 -4.17 15.59
C ARG A 76 14.24 -4.20 14.59
N GLY A 77 14.58 -3.06 14.00
CA GLY A 77 15.63 -2.90 13.01
C GLY A 77 15.19 -3.14 11.56
N PRO A 78 16.06 -2.81 10.58
CA PRO A 78 15.72 -2.88 9.16
C PRO A 78 15.65 -4.30 8.58
N TRP A 79 16.09 -5.31 9.33
CA TRP A 79 15.98 -6.71 8.93
C TRP A 79 14.61 -7.23 9.32
N LEU A 80 13.67 -7.16 8.37
CA LEU A 80 12.31 -7.58 8.61
C LEU A 80 12.23 -9.09 8.49
N CYS A 81 11.98 -9.73 9.63
CA CYS A 81 11.50 -11.10 9.77
C CYS A 81 10.66 -11.16 11.04
N TRP A 82 9.70 -12.09 11.10
CA TRP A 82 9.09 -12.44 12.37
C TRP A 82 10.14 -13.11 13.25
N ARG A 83 10.77 -12.32 14.12
CA ARG A 83 11.42 -12.86 15.31
C ARG A 83 10.33 -12.91 16.37
N SER A 84 9.91 -14.11 16.74
CA SER A 84 9.23 -14.31 18.01
C SER A 84 10.06 -13.60 19.07
N SER A 85 9.45 -12.62 19.76
CA SER A 85 10.03 -12.12 21.00
C SER A 85 10.33 -13.34 21.88
N PRO A 86 11.55 -13.52 22.43
CA PRO A 86 11.68 -14.45 23.53
C PRO A 86 10.76 -13.92 24.64
N ALA A 87 9.96 -14.82 25.19
CA ALA A 87 9.05 -14.57 26.31
C ALA A 87 9.70 -13.74 27.42
#